data_AF-A0A7S2HQU2-F1
#
_entry.id   AF-A0A7S2HQU2-F1
#
_cell.length_a   1.000
_cell.length_b   1.000
_cell.length_c   1.000
_cell.angle_alpha   90.00
_cell.angle_beta   90.00
_cell.angle_gamma   90.00
#
_symmetry.space_group_name_H-M   'P 1'
#
loop_
_entity.id
_entity.type
_entity.pdbx_description
1 polymer ?
#
loop_
_entity_poly.entity_id
_entity_poly.type
_entity_poly.pdbx_seq_one_letter_code
_entity_poly.pdbx_strand_id
1 'polypeptide(L)'
;MAPKKEAAPEPPPEPTGPFWFTVKHSDAQTGLFNADCWAVVLLDYIKETCGYGDLAEPVDLQKEDGTCVGLMALGKGQANTVLEPKGIYILCKVIPSEDGSSPPQYESLWTPPEGYEPPPPPAAGKKK
;
A
#
# COMPACT_ATOMS: atom_id res chain seq x y z
N MET A 1 20.04 27.32 42.04
CA MET A 1 20.35 26.39 40.94
C MET A 1 19.07 26.19 40.14
N ALA A 2 19.00 26.67 38.90
CA ALA A 2 17.84 26.44 38.05
C ALA A 2 17.88 25.01 37.48
N PRO A 3 16.77 24.28 37.40
CA PRO A 3 16.75 22.97 36.77
C PRO A 3 17.03 23.14 35.27
N LYS A 4 18.02 22.39 34.76
CA LYS A 4 18.26 22.25 33.32
C LYS A 4 16.98 21.66 32.71
N LYS A 5 16.33 22.43 31.84
CA LYS A 5 15.22 21.97 31.02
C LYS A 5 15.77 20.91 30.09
N GLU A 6 15.45 19.66 30.36
CA GLU A 6 15.78 18.52 29.51
C GLU A 6 15.13 18.78 28.14
N ALA A 7 15.96 18.93 27.11
CA ALA A 7 15.48 19.16 25.75
C ALA A 7 14.72 17.91 25.31
N ALA A 8 13.48 18.08 24.88
CA ALA A 8 12.69 17.00 24.32
C ALA A 8 13.47 16.36 23.15
N PRO A 9 13.46 15.02 23.02
CA PRO A 9 14.13 14.37 21.90
C PRO A 9 13.57 14.94 20.60
N GLU A 10 14.47 15.36 19.70
CA GLU A 10 14.07 15.85 18.38
C GLU A 10 13.26 14.76 17.67
N PRO A 11 12.17 15.13 16.97
CA PRO A 11 11.42 14.16 16.18
C PRO A 11 12.37 13.49 15.18
N PRO A 12 12.23 12.18 14.93
CA PRO A 12 13.03 11.51 13.94
C PRO A 12 12.93 12.25 12.60
N PRO A 13 14.03 12.31 11.82
CA PRO A 13 14.02 13.00 10.54
C PRO A 13 12.89 12.43 9.68
N GLU A 14 12.04 13.32 9.17
CA GLU A 14 10.98 12.92 8.25
C GLU A 14 11.63 12.17 7.07
N PRO A 15 11.04 11.07 6.60
CA PRO A 15 11.57 10.33 5.48
C PRO A 15 11.72 11.29 4.29
N THR A 16 12.95 11.55 3.90
CA THR A 16 13.26 12.34 2.72
C THR A 16 13.41 11.35 1.58
N GLY A 17 12.61 11.53 0.52
CA GLY A 17 12.43 10.57 -0.56
C GLY A 17 13.74 10.07 -1.22
N PRO A 18 13.67 9.04 -2.08
CA PRO A 18 12.55 8.79 -3.00
C PRO A 18 11.40 7.92 -2.46
N PHE A 19 10.14 8.33 -2.71
CA PHE A 19 8.91 7.62 -2.35
C PHE A 19 8.37 6.69 -3.45
N TRP A 20 9.27 6.10 -4.25
CA TRP A 20 8.88 5.18 -5.32
C TRP A 20 8.61 3.77 -4.78
N PHE A 21 7.56 3.11 -5.28
CA PHE A 21 7.17 1.76 -4.89
C PHE A 21 6.63 0.98 -6.11
N THR A 22 6.54 -0.34 -5.97
CA THR A 22 6.12 -1.25 -7.05
C THR A 22 4.72 -1.79 -6.79
N VAL A 23 3.89 -1.82 -7.84
CA VAL A 23 2.58 -2.48 -7.83
C VAL A 23 2.60 -3.65 -8.81
N LYS A 24 2.27 -4.84 -8.33
CA LYS A 24 1.98 -6.05 -9.11
C LYS A 24 0.52 -6.01 -9.57
N HIS A 25 0.28 -6.22 -10.86
CA HIS A 25 -1.05 -6.20 -11.47
C HIS A 25 -1.11 -7.09 -12.70
N SER A 26 -2.32 -7.43 -13.15
CA SER A 26 -2.57 -8.19 -14.39
C SER A 26 -1.74 -9.48 -14.46
N ASP A 27 -1.44 -9.96 -15.67
CA ASP A 27 -0.66 -11.18 -15.89
C ASP A 27 0.84 -10.93 -15.71
N ALA A 28 1.34 -11.19 -14.50
CA ALA A 28 2.74 -11.04 -14.11
C ALA A 28 3.35 -9.64 -14.35
N GLN A 29 2.52 -8.60 -14.49
CA GLN A 29 3.00 -7.24 -14.74
C GLN A 29 3.33 -6.49 -13.45
N THR A 30 4.20 -5.51 -13.59
CA THR A 30 4.55 -4.58 -12.51
C THR A 30 4.62 -3.15 -13.04
N GLY A 31 4.19 -2.20 -12.21
CA GLY A 31 4.30 -0.76 -12.45
C GLY A 31 5.02 -0.06 -11.31
N LEU A 32 5.75 1.01 -11.62
CA LEU A 32 6.46 1.85 -10.66
C LEU A 32 5.69 3.15 -10.43
N PHE A 33 5.38 3.45 -9.17
CA PHE A 33 4.54 4.59 -8.78
C PHE A 33 5.21 5.40 -7.67
N ASN A 34 4.83 6.69 -7.55
CA ASN A 34 5.35 7.60 -6.55
C ASN A 34 4.27 7.91 -5.50
N ALA A 35 4.57 7.69 -4.22
CA ALA A 35 3.65 7.91 -3.11
C ALA A 35 3.60 9.37 -2.59
N ASP A 36 4.34 10.30 -3.21
CA ASP A 36 4.35 11.73 -2.87
C ASP A 36 3.14 12.47 -3.47
N CYS A 37 1.95 11.97 -3.17
CA CYS A 37 0.68 12.55 -3.59
C CYS A 37 -0.46 12.08 -2.67
N TRP A 38 -1.66 12.62 -2.90
CA TRP A 38 -2.85 12.18 -2.18
C TRP A 38 -3.24 10.75 -2.55
N ALA A 39 -3.65 9.96 -1.55
CA ALA A 39 -4.01 8.57 -1.72
C ALA A 39 -5.11 8.36 -2.78
N VAL A 40 -6.14 9.21 -2.80
CA VAL A 40 -7.21 9.14 -3.82
C VAL A 40 -6.68 9.36 -5.24
N VAL A 41 -5.77 10.33 -5.43
CA VAL A 41 -5.17 10.63 -6.75
C VAL A 41 -4.28 9.47 -7.18
N LEU A 42 -3.52 8.90 -6.24
CA LEU A 42 -2.67 7.74 -6.50
C LEU A 42 -3.50 6.53 -6.95
N LEU A 43 -4.60 6.23 -6.27
CA LEU A 43 -5.48 5.11 -6.62
C LEU A 43 -6.12 5.29 -7.99
N ASP A 44 -6.64 6.47 -8.29
CA ASP A 44 -7.21 6.78 -9.61
C ASP A 44 -6.15 6.60 -10.71
N TYR A 45 -4.94 7.13 -10.49
CA TYR A 45 -3.84 7.01 -11.45
C TYR A 45 -3.36 5.56 -11.64
N ILE A 46 -3.24 4.78 -10.56
CA ILE A 46 -2.89 3.35 -10.64
C ILE A 46 -3.96 2.59 -11.42
N LYS A 47 -5.24 2.84 -11.12
CA LYS A 47 -6.37 2.19 -11.76
C LYS A 47 -6.37 2.42 -13.28
N GLU A 48 -6.19 3.67 -13.71
CA GLU A 48 -6.08 4.01 -15.13
C GLU A 48 -4.84 3.39 -15.77
N THR A 49 -3.67 3.55 -15.16
CA THR A 49 -2.38 3.12 -15.72
C THR A 49 -2.30 1.59 -15.87
N CYS A 50 -2.89 0.85 -14.94
CA CYS A 50 -2.91 -0.61 -14.96
C CYS A 50 -4.03 -1.20 -15.83
N GLY A 51 -4.81 -0.38 -16.55
CA GLY A 51 -5.84 -0.85 -17.48
C GLY A 51 -7.19 -1.17 -16.84
N TYR A 52 -7.45 -0.70 -15.62
CA TYR A 52 -8.69 -0.92 -14.87
C TYR A 52 -9.56 0.35 -14.76
N GLY A 53 -9.34 1.36 -15.61
CA GLY A 53 -10.08 2.62 -15.59
C GLY A 53 -11.61 2.44 -15.66
N ASP A 54 -12.07 1.47 -16.46
CA ASP A 54 -13.50 1.16 -16.64
C ASP A 54 -14.07 0.22 -15.56
N LEU A 55 -13.26 -0.26 -14.61
CA LEU A 55 -13.73 -1.13 -13.53
C LEU A 55 -14.71 -0.34 -12.65
N ALA A 56 -15.90 -0.89 -12.40
CA ALA A 56 -16.91 -0.19 -11.61
C ALA A 56 -16.51 -0.13 -10.12
N GLU A 57 -15.89 -1.18 -9.63
CA GLU A 57 -15.44 -1.30 -8.26
C GLU A 57 -14.20 -0.41 -7.99
N PRO A 58 -14.05 0.08 -6.75
CA PRO A 58 -12.85 0.76 -6.35
C PRO A 58 -11.68 -0.23 -6.18
N VAL A 59 -10.47 0.30 -6.16
CA VAL A 59 -9.24 -0.47 -5.98
C VAL A 59 -8.48 0.00 -4.74
N ASP A 60 -7.72 -0.90 -4.15
CA ASP A 60 -6.74 -0.60 -3.09
C ASP A 60 -5.48 -1.46 -3.33
N LEU A 61 -4.51 -1.35 -2.44
CA LEU A 61 -3.28 -2.11 -2.46
C LEU A 61 -3.19 -3.07 -1.28
N GLN A 62 -2.68 -4.27 -1.53
CA GLN A 62 -2.32 -5.25 -0.51
C GLN A 62 -0.82 -5.43 -0.42
N LYS A 63 -0.31 -5.67 0.79
CA LYS A 63 1.03 -6.22 1.00
C LYS A 63 1.03 -7.70 0.58
N GLU A 64 2.22 -8.28 0.42
CA GLU A 64 2.37 -9.69 0.03
C GLU A 64 1.81 -10.68 1.07
N ASP A 65 1.60 -10.24 2.32
CA ASP A 65 0.94 -11.02 3.37
C ASP A 65 -0.61 -10.94 3.31
N GLY A 66 -1.17 -10.26 2.32
CA GLY A 66 -2.62 -10.05 2.14
C GLY A 66 -3.20 -8.89 2.94
N THR A 67 -2.39 -8.18 3.73
CA THR A 67 -2.84 -7.02 4.51
C THR A 67 -3.15 -5.84 3.59
N CYS A 68 -4.36 -5.29 3.69
CA CYS A 68 -4.73 -4.08 2.95
C CYS A 68 -3.99 -2.85 3.50
N VAL A 69 -3.49 -1.99 2.63
CA VAL A 69 -2.85 -0.72 2.99
C VAL A 69 -3.87 0.31 3.46
N GLY A 70 -5.07 0.32 2.86
CA GLY A 70 -6.15 1.23 3.23
C GLY A 70 -6.01 2.63 2.64
N LEU A 71 -5.48 2.74 1.43
CA LEU A 71 -5.38 4.02 0.72
C LEU A 71 -6.76 4.64 0.45
N MET A 72 -7.77 3.80 0.24
CA MET A 72 -9.15 4.26 0.06
C MET A 72 -9.67 4.99 1.30
N ALA A 73 -9.45 4.40 2.48
CA ALA A 73 -9.88 4.99 3.75
C ALA A 73 -9.10 6.27 4.08
N LEU A 74 -7.86 6.37 3.61
CA LEU A 74 -7.01 7.54 3.77
C LEU A 74 -7.49 8.75 2.94
N GLY A 75 -8.10 8.51 1.77
CA GLY A 75 -8.73 9.54 0.94
C GLY A 75 -7.78 10.67 0.52
N LYS A 76 -7.95 11.87 1.10
CA LYS A 76 -7.09 13.04 0.82
C LYS A 76 -5.82 13.09 1.67
N GLY A 77 -5.52 12.06 2.46
CA GLY A 77 -4.24 11.93 3.15
C GLY A 77 -3.08 11.63 2.20
N GLN A 78 -1.85 11.89 2.66
CA GLN A 78 -0.62 11.64 1.89
C GLN A 78 -0.30 10.15 1.83
N ALA A 79 -0.14 9.60 0.62
CA ALA A 79 0.05 8.16 0.44
C ALA A 79 1.39 7.64 1.02
N ASN A 80 2.44 8.48 1.01
CA ASN A 80 3.75 8.17 1.59
C ASN A 80 3.73 7.93 3.12
N THR A 81 2.61 8.20 3.81
CA THR A 81 2.45 7.92 5.24
C THR A 81 2.12 6.45 5.52
N VAL A 82 1.58 5.72 4.54
CA VAL A 82 1.16 4.32 4.66
C VAL A 82 1.90 3.39 3.69
N LEU A 83 2.51 3.95 2.64
CA LEU A 83 3.35 3.23 1.69
C LEU A 83 4.82 3.36 2.04
N GLU A 84 5.52 2.23 1.97
CA GLU A 84 6.94 2.12 2.24
C GLU A 84 7.73 2.36 0.93
N PRO A 85 8.77 3.22 0.94
CA PRO A 85 9.70 3.33 -0.17
C PRO A 85 10.26 1.98 -0.58
N LYS A 86 10.29 1.69 -1.88
CA LYS A 86 10.69 0.40 -2.48
C LYS A 86 9.80 -0.78 -2.06
N GLY A 87 8.65 -0.52 -1.42
CA GLY A 87 7.66 -1.53 -1.11
C GLY A 87 7.09 -2.18 -2.37
N ILE A 88 6.67 -3.43 -2.24
CA ILE A 88 6.00 -4.19 -3.29
C ILE A 88 4.58 -4.47 -2.82
N TYR A 89 3.63 -4.06 -3.62
CA TYR A 89 2.21 -4.18 -3.33
C TYR A 89 1.49 -4.89 -4.46
N ILE A 90 0.33 -5.46 -4.17
CA ILE A 90 -0.53 -6.15 -5.12
C ILE A 90 -1.78 -5.30 -5.30
N LEU A 91 -2.13 -5.00 -6.55
CA LEU A 91 -3.38 -4.31 -6.88
C LEU A 91 -4.55 -5.24 -6.62
N CYS A 92 -5.57 -4.74 -5.92
CA CYS A 92 -6.77 -5.52 -5.62
C CYS A 92 -8.04 -4.69 -5.83
N LYS A 93 -9.09 -5.38 -6.30
CA LYS A 93 -10.45 -4.88 -6.38
C LYS A 93 -11.10 -4.97 -5.00
N VAL A 94 -11.80 -3.92 -4.59
CA VAL A 94 -12.52 -3.89 -3.31
C VAL A 94 -14.00 -4.11 -3.57
N ILE A 95 -14.53 -5.19 -3.01
CA ILE A 95 -15.95 -5.55 -3.08
C ILE A 95 -16.59 -5.11 -1.77
N PRO A 96 -17.40 -4.03 -1.75
CA PRO A 96 -18.10 -3.60 -0.56
C PRO A 96 -19.13 -4.64 -0.12
N SER A 97 -19.31 -4.82 1.18
CA SER A 97 -20.37 -5.66 1.73
C SER A 97 -21.72 -4.99 1.50
N GLU A 98 -22.67 -5.69 0.87
CA GLU A 98 -24.02 -5.15 0.56
C GLU A 98 -24.78 -4.71 1.83
N ASP A 99 -24.65 -5.46 2.93
CA ASP A 99 -25.39 -5.20 4.17
C ASP A 99 -24.64 -4.31 5.18
N GLY A 100 -23.42 -3.87 4.86
CA GLY A 100 -22.55 -3.13 5.79
C GLY A 100 -22.15 -3.87 7.08
N SER A 101 -22.59 -5.12 7.26
CA SER A 101 -22.33 -5.96 8.44
C SER A 101 -21.05 -6.78 8.33
N SER A 102 -20.46 -6.89 7.15
CA SER A 102 -19.22 -7.65 6.91
C SER A 102 -18.10 -6.72 6.44
N PRO A 103 -16.83 -7.04 6.74
CA PRO A 103 -15.71 -6.29 6.19
C PRO A 103 -15.70 -6.40 4.65
N PRO A 104 -15.14 -5.40 3.95
CA PRO A 104 -14.96 -5.46 2.50
C PRO A 104 -14.14 -6.70 2.11
N GLN A 105 -14.51 -7.30 0.99
CA GLN A 105 -13.70 -8.35 0.39
C GLN A 105 -12.70 -7.74 -0.60
N TYR A 106 -11.53 -8.36 -0.70
CA TYR A 106 -10.45 -7.91 -1.57
C TYR A 106 -10.10 -9.05 -2.53
N GLU A 107 -10.20 -8.77 -3.83
CA GLU A 107 -9.88 -9.71 -4.89
C GLU A 107 -8.61 -9.25 -5.60
N SER A 108 -7.56 -10.08 -5.61
CA SER A 108 -6.30 -9.77 -6.30
C SER A 108 -6.56 -9.57 -7.79
N LEU A 109 -6.04 -8.47 -8.34
CA LEU A 109 -5.99 -8.21 -9.78
C LEU A 109 -4.65 -8.63 -10.39
N TRP A 110 -3.80 -9.31 -9.64
CA TRP A 110 -2.54 -9.86 -10.10
C TRP A 110 -2.60 -11.38 -10.22
N THR A 111 -2.17 -11.86 -11.39
CA THR A 111 -1.95 -13.27 -11.68
C THR A 111 -0.44 -13.52 -11.70
N PRO A 112 0.09 -14.35 -10.79
CA PRO A 112 1.52 -14.67 -10.81
C PRO A 112 1.88 -15.51 -12.05
N PRO A 113 3.12 -15.38 -12.57
CA PRO A 113 3.59 -16.21 -13.67
C PRO A 113 3.69 -17.69 -13.24
N GLU A 114 3.62 -18.59 -14.20
CA GLU A 114 3.80 -20.03 -13.96
C GLU A 114 5.17 -20.29 -13.31
N GLY A 115 5.18 -21.02 -12.19
CA GLY A 115 6.39 -21.29 -11.41
C GLY A 115 6.81 -20.17 -10.44
N TYR A 116 5.98 -19.15 -10.21
CA TYR A 116 6.21 -18.19 -9.13
C TYR A 116 6.12 -18.88 -7.76
N GLU A 117 7.24 -18.90 -7.03
CA GLU A 117 7.25 -19.26 -5.62
C GLU A 117 7.08 -17.97 -4.79
N PRO A 118 6.04 -17.87 -3.96
CA PRO A 118 5.89 -16.73 -3.07
C PRO A 118 7.12 -16.64 -2.14
N PRO A 119 7.57 -15.42 -1.79
CA PRO A 119 8.70 -15.27 -0.88
C PRO A 119 8.41 -16.01 0.43
N PRO A 120 9.41 -16.69 1.01
CA PRO A 120 9.22 -17.36 2.29
C PRO A 120 8.75 -16.33 3.32
N PRO A 121 7.79 -16.68 4.19
CA PRO A 121 7.32 -15.76 5.21
C PRO A 121 8.51 -15.26 6.04
N PRO A 122 8.53 -13.98 6.45
CA PRO A 122 9.63 -13.45 7.23
C PRO A 122 9.84 -14.34 8.45
N ALA A 123 11.07 -14.83 8.62
CA ALA A 123 11.42 -15.72 9.71
C ALA A 123 10.96 -15.07 11.02
N ALA A 124 9.99 -15.71 11.69
CA ALA A 124 9.46 -15.22 12.95
C ALA A 124 10.63 -14.94 13.89
N GLY A 125 10.95 -13.65 14.08
CA GLY A 125 12.07 -13.22 14.89
C GLY A 125 11.91 -13.84 16.26
N LYS A 126 12.83 -14.75 16.62
CA LYS A 126 12.93 -15.24 17.99
C LYS A 126 13.10 -14.03 18.88
N LYS A 127 12.05 -13.66 19.63
CA LYS A 127 12.14 -12.73 20.74
C LYS A 127 13.27 -13.24 21.65
N LYS A 128 14.36 -12.49 21.72
CA LYS A 128 15.42 -12.66 22.72
C LYS A 128 15.10 -11.75 23.90
#